data_AF-A0A6G6WUW1-F1
#
_entry.id   AF-A0A6G6WUW1-F1
#
_cell.length_a   1.000
_cell.length_b   1.000
_cell.length_c   1.000
_cell.angle_alpha   90.00
_cell.angle_beta   90.00
_cell.angle_gamma   90.00
#
_symmetry.space_group_name_H-M   'P 1'
#
loop_
_entity.id
_entity.type
_entity.pdbx_description
1 polymer ?
#
loop_
_entity_poly.entity_id
_entity_poly.type
_entity_poly.pdbx_seq_one_letter_code
_entity_poly.pdbx_strand_id
1 'polypeptide(L)'
;MMRALAVLLFSALAVPQAFADRLDAREIRQVVPGDWSGTYKDAPIVLSIAADGTVKGRYSGISATGHWTIKRVRDGDDRICLTFSSIISATKCGELFRSGNSVIYGYINRGKPRLWLRRS
;
A
#
# COMPACT_ATOMS: atom_id res chain seq x y z
N MET A 1 14.00 -40.25 44.92
CA MET A 1 15.43 -40.14 44.53
C MET A 1 15.48 -39.49 43.15
N MET A 2 16.14 -38.34 43.04
CA MET A 2 16.22 -37.44 41.86
C MET A 2 16.43 -38.14 40.50
N ARG A 3 15.84 -37.57 39.44
CA ARG A 3 16.54 -37.38 38.15
C ARG A 3 15.91 -36.27 37.29
N ALA A 4 16.57 -35.12 37.38
CA ALA A 4 16.83 -34.09 36.36
C ALA A 4 15.72 -33.65 35.40
N LEU A 5 15.25 -32.41 35.60
CA LEU A 5 14.80 -31.52 34.52
C LEU A 5 15.91 -31.40 33.45
N ALA A 6 15.54 -31.59 32.18
CA ALA A 6 16.28 -31.07 31.05
C ALA A 6 15.33 -30.22 30.20
N VAL A 7 15.36 -28.92 30.48
CA VAL A 7 14.75 -27.87 29.67
C VAL A 7 15.57 -27.75 28.39
N LEU A 8 15.03 -28.21 27.26
CA LEU A 8 15.61 -27.92 25.95
C LEU A 8 15.03 -26.59 25.46
N LEU A 9 15.79 -25.54 25.74
CA LEU A 9 15.73 -24.24 25.09
C LEU A 9 15.83 -24.41 23.57
N PHE A 10 14.72 -24.20 22.85
CA PHE A 10 14.77 -23.86 21.42
C PHE A 10 14.70 -22.34 21.29
N SER A 11 15.86 -21.71 21.49
CA SER A 11 16.09 -20.32 21.19
C SER A 11 16.19 -20.12 19.67
N ALA A 12 15.37 -19.19 19.17
CA ALA A 12 15.69 -18.26 18.10
C ALA A 12 16.24 -18.83 16.77
N LEU A 13 15.34 -19.05 15.81
CA LEU A 13 15.61 -18.58 14.46
C LEU A 13 14.82 -17.28 14.27
N ALA A 14 15.49 -16.19 14.63
CA ALA A 14 15.14 -14.86 14.18
C ALA A 14 15.13 -14.86 12.65
N VAL A 15 13.94 -14.89 12.05
CA VAL A 15 13.78 -14.39 10.69
C VAL A 15 13.66 -12.87 10.86
N PRO A 16 14.61 -12.05 10.36
CA PRO A 16 14.30 -10.66 10.14
C PRO A 16 13.29 -10.68 8.98
N GLN A 17 12.00 -10.81 9.30
CA GLN A 17 10.99 -10.28 8.42
C GLN A 17 11.24 -8.78 8.45
N ALA A 18 12.02 -8.29 7.50
CA ALA A 18 11.99 -6.90 7.10
C ALA A 18 10.57 -6.66 6.58
N PHE A 19 9.64 -6.51 7.51
CA PHE A 19 8.33 -5.95 7.24
C PHE A 19 8.65 -4.59 6.65
N ALA A 20 8.26 -4.36 5.40
CA ALA A 20 8.15 -3.01 4.91
C ALA A 20 7.36 -2.23 5.98
N ASP A 21 7.99 -1.24 6.60
CA ASP A 21 7.37 -0.49 7.69
C ASP A 21 6.05 0.08 7.17
N ARG A 22 4.95 -0.46 7.68
CA ARG A 22 3.61 0.06 7.39
C ARG A 22 3.52 1.45 8.00
N LEU A 23 3.05 2.38 7.19
CA LEU A 23 2.95 3.78 7.57
C LEU A 23 1.68 4.01 8.39
N ASP A 24 1.78 4.81 9.46
CA ASP A 24 0.59 5.27 10.19
C ASP A 24 -0.17 6.37 9.41
N ALA A 25 -1.42 6.69 9.79
CA ALA A 25 -2.21 7.71 9.10
C ALA A 25 -1.52 9.09 8.96
N ARG A 26 -0.63 9.49 9.87
CA ARG A 26 0.07 10.78 9.79
C ARG A 26 1.19 10.71 8.76
N GLU A 27 2.00 9.66 8.80
CA GLU A 27 3.04 9.39 7.81
C GLU A 27 2.45 9.24 6.41
N ILE A 28 1.34 8.51 6.30
CA ILE A 28 0.58 8.34 5.06
C ILE A 28 0.22 9.70 4.44
N ARG A 29 -0.32 10.65 5.22
CA ARG A 29 -0.69 11.98 4.70
C ARG A 29 0.50 12.79 4.19
N GLN A 30 1.71 12.50 4.67
CA GLN A 30 2.92 13.17 4.22
C GLN A 30 3.51 12.53 2.96
N VAL A 31 3.38 11.22 2.79
CA VAL A 31 4.00 10.50 1.66
C VAL A 31 3.07 10.31 0.47
N VAL A 32 1.75 10.31 0.67
CA VAL A 32 0.78 10.07 -0.41
C VAL A 32 0.75 11.19 -1.44
N PRO A 33 0.74 12.47 -1.06
CA PRO A 33 0.76 13.54 -2.05
C PRO A 33 2.01 13.48 -2.94
N GLY A 34 1.83 13.74 -4.22
CA GLY A 34 2.90 13.69 -5.23
C GLY A 34 2.51 12.87 -6.45
N ASP A 35 3.49 12.59 -7.29
CA ASP A 35 3.31 11.88 -8.56
C ASP A 35 3.64 10.40 -8.43
N TRP A 36 2.81 9.59 -9.08
CA TRP A 36 2.81 8.14 -8.98
C TRP A 36 2.69 7.53 -10.36
N SER A 37 3.39 6.42 -10.60
CA SER A 37 3.29 5.68 -11.85
C SER A 37 3.31 4.17 -11.61
N GLY A 38 2.68 3.42 -12.50
CA GLY A 38 2.69 1.97 -12.43
C GLY A 38 1.64 1.34 -13.33
N THR A 39 1.00 0.28 -12.85
CA THR A 39 0.05 -0.51 -13.64
C THR A 39 -1.25 -0.79 -12.90
N TYR A 40 -2.35 -0.74 -13.65
CA TYR A 40 -3.66 -1.23 -13.22
C TYR A 40 -4.16 -2.25 -14.23
N LYS A 41 -4.43 -3.50 -13.80
CA LYS A 41 -4.81 -4.61 -14.71
C LYS A 41 -3.91 -4.68 -15.96
N ASP A 42 -2.60 -4.59 -15.73
CA ASP A 42 -1.56 -4.66 -16.77
C ASP A 42 -1.52 -3.48 -17.77
N ALA A 43 -2.37 -2.46 -17.59
CA ALA A 43 -2.30 -1.22 -18.36
C ALA A 43 -1.58 -0.11 -17.58
N PRO A 44 -0.82 0.77 -18.26
CA PRO A 44 -0.07 1.83 -17.61
C PRO A 44 -1.01 2.88 -17.00
N ILE A 45 -0.65 3.34 -15.81
CA ILE A 45 -1.36 4.40 -15.09
C ILE A 45 -0.35 5.39 -14.51
N VAL A 46 -0.65 6.68 -14.64
CA VAL A 46 0.14 7.77 -14.06
C VAL A 46 -0.81 8.71 -13.34
N LEU A 47 -0.48 9.08 -12.11
CA LEU A 47 -1.35 9.82 -11.22
C LEU A 47 -0.59 10.96 -10.56
N SER A 48 -1.27 12.05 -10.31
CA SER A 48 -0.87 13.12 -9.41
C SER A 48 -1.90 13.20 -8.28
N ILE A 49 -1.44 12.95 -7.06
CA ILE A 49 -2.28 12.92 -5.86
C ILE A 49 -2.01 14.19 -5.07
N ALA A 50 -3.06 14.98 -4.81
CA ALA A 50 -2.98 16.21 -4.04
C ALA A 50 -3.34 15.98 -2.57
N ALA A 51 -2.77 16.79 -1.67
CA ALA A 51 -3.02 16.69 -0.23
C ALA A 51 -4.48 17.01 0.17
N ASP A 52 -5.21 17.71 -0.69
CA ASP A 52 -6.62 18.07 -0.50
C ASP A 52 -7.60 16.90 -0.75
N GLY A 53 -7.09 15.72 -1.12
CA GLY A 53 -7.90 14.55 -1.44
C GLY A 53 -8.13 14.34 -2.93
N THR A 54 -7.75 15.29 -3.79
CA THR A 54 -7.94 15.18 -5.25
C THR A 54 -6.91 14.24 -5.87
N VAL A 55 -7.33 13.46 -6.87
CA VAL A 55 -6.43 12.69 -7.74
C VAL A 55 -6.70 13.02 -9.19
N LYS A 56 -5.64 13.28 -9.95
CA LYS A 56 -5.69 13.45 -11.42
C LYS A 56 -4.74 12.46 -12.05
N GLY A 57 -4.96 12.06 -13.28
CA GLY A 57 -4.04 11.14 -13.93
C GLY A 57 -4.45 10.74 -15.33
N ARG A 58 -3.76 9.72 -15.84
CA ARG A 58 -4.06 9.05 -17.10
C ARG A 58 -3.98 7.54 -16.91
N TYR A 59 -4.94 6.82 -17.47
CA TYR A 59 -4.90 5.37 -17.59
C TYR A 59 -4.95 5.01 -19.06
N SER A 60 -3.94 4.29 -19.56
CA SER A 60 -3.82 3.95 -20.97
C SER A 60 -3.98 5.18 -21.90
N GLY A 61 -3.48 6.34 -21.48
CA GLY A 61 -3.57 7.62 -22.21
C GLY A 61 -4.87 8.42 -21.98
N ILE A 62 -5.89 7.83 -21.38
CA ILE A 62 -7.19 8.49 -21.13
C ILE A 62 -7.13 9.25 -19.81
N SER A 63 -7.47 10.54 -19.83
CA SER A 63 -7.54 11.39 -18.65
C SER A 63 -8.53 10.85 -17.61
N ALA A 64 -8.11 10.84 -16.36
CA ALA A 64 -8.87 10.36 -15.22
C ALA A 64 -8.83 11.37 -14.08
N THR A 65 -9.94 11.52 -13.38
CA THR A 65 -10.01 12.26 -12.12
C THR A 65 -10.65 11.39 -11.05
N GLY A 66 -10.33 11.71 -9.81
CA GLY A 66 -10.61 10.84 -8.70
C GLY A 66 -10.39 11.53 -7.36
N HIS A 67 -10.52 10.74 -6.31
CA HIS A 67 -10.23 11.17 -4.96
C HIS A 67 -9.53 10.06 -4.18
N TRP A 68 -8.84 10.44 -3.11
CA TRP A 68 -8.25 9.50 -2.18
C TRP A 68 -8.67 9.78 -0.74
N THR A 69 -8.73 8.72 0.06
CA THR A 69 -9.02 8.79 1.50
C THR A 69 -8.19 7.76 2.26
N ILE A 70 -8.11 7.95 3.57
CA ILE A 70 -7.55 6.97 4.51
C ILE A 70 -8.73 6.26 5.17
N LYS A 71 -8.71 4.92 5.15
CA LYS A 71 -9.69 4.09 5.85
C LYS A 71 -8.99 3.22 6.87
N ARG A 72 -9.39 3.35 8.13
CA ARG A 72 -8.98 2.42 9.18
C ARG A 72 -9.73 1.10 9.04
N VAL A 73 -8.99 0.00 9.06
CA VAL A 73 -9.54 -1.36 9.03
C VAL A 73 -9.62 -1.90 10.45
N ARG A 74 -10.48 -2.91 10.68
CA ARG A 74 -10.80 -3.44 12.01
C ARG A 74 -9.57 -3.89 12.83
N ASP A 75 -8.47 -4.24 12.16
CA ASP A 75 -7.24 -4.71 12.80
C ASP A 75 -6.26 -3.57 13.14
N GLY A 76 -6.70 -2.31 13.06
CA GLY A 76 -5.89 -1.12 13.36
C GLY A 76 -5.07 -0.58 12.19
N ASP A 77 -4.97 -1.32 11.09
CA ASP A 77 -4.24 -0.91 9.88
C ASP A 77 -4.97 0.21 9.12
N ASP A 78 -4.22 1.23 8.72
CA ASP A 78 -4.69 2.29 7.84
C ASP A 78 -4.45 1.93 6.37
N ARG A 79 -5.50 2.03 5.55
CA ARG A 79 -5.43 1.77 4.09
C ARG A 79 -5.70 3.03 3.29
N ILE A 80 -5.03 3.12 2.14
CA ILE A 80 -5.28 4.16 1.16
C ILE A 80 -6.31 3.70 0.15
N CYS A 81 -7.45 4.40 0.13
CA CYS A 81 -8.54 4.17 -0.78
C CYS A 81 -8.48 5.17 -1.92
N LEU A 82 -8.23 4.69 -3.14
CA LEU A 82 -8.22 5.49 -4.37
C LEU A 82 -9.49 5.24 -5.16
N THR A 83 -10.18 6.30 -5.58
CA THR A 83 -11.37 6.24 -6.42
C THR A 83 -11.06 6.90 -7.76
N PHE A 84 -11.36 6.22 -8.87
CA PHE A 84 -11.23 6.76 -10.23
C PHE A 84 -12.51 6.50 -11.02
N SER A 85 -13.57 7.22 -10.68
CA SER A 85 -14.94 6.93 -11.10
C SER A 85 -15.11 6.73 -12.61
N SER A 86 -14.32 7.42 -13.43
CA SER A 86 -14.39 7.34 -14.89
C SER A 86 -13.69 6.14 -15.53
N ILE A 87 -12.84 5.41 -14.80
CA ILE A 87 -11.96 4.35 -15.35
C ILE A 87 -11.94 3.09 -14.46
N ILE A 88 -11.89 3.29 -13.15
CA ILE A 88 -11.97 2.26 -12.14
C ILE A 88 -13.34 2.42 -11.49
N SER A 89 -14.31 1.61 -11.93
CA SER A 89 -15.70 1.62 -11.47
C SER A 89 -15.92 1.43 -9.96
N ALA A 90 -14.85 1.28 -9.17
CA ALA A 90 -14.89 1.11 -7.73
C ALA A 90 -13.62 1.64 -7.07
N THR A 91 -13.78 2.18 -5.86
CA THR A 91 -12.68 2.50 -4.95
C THR A 91 -11.79 1.28 -4.68
N LYS A 92 -10.48 1.48 -4.70
CA LYS A 92 -9.46 0.46 -4.40
C LYS A 92 -8.71 0.86 -3.15
N CYS A 93 -8.82 0.05 -2.10
CA CYS A 93 -8.17 0.27 -0.83
C CYS A 93 -6.94 -0.63 -0.70
N GLY A 94 -5.76 -0.04 -0.83
CA GLY A 94 -4.47 -0.71 -0.79
C GLY A 94 -3.61 -0.26 0.39
N GLU A 95 -2.44 -0.86 0.49
CA GLU A 95 -1.44 -0.59 1.51
C GLU A 95 -0.27 0.21 0.92
N LEU A 96 0.45 0.92 1.79
CA LEU A 96 1.70 1.60 1.44
C LEU A 96 2.87 0.85 2.07
N PHE A 97 3.92 0.67 1.27
CA PHE A 97 5.13 -0.04 1.65
C PHE A 97 6.34 0.84 1.36
N ARG A 98 7.30 0.89 2.28
CA ARG A 98 8.66 1.38 1.99
C ARG A 98 9.45 0.26 1.30
N SER A 99 10.08 0.56 0.17
CA SER A 99 10.97 -0.35 -0.55
C SER A 99 12.21 0.41 -0.99
N GLY A 100 13.30 0.25 -0.23
CA GLY A 100 14.49 1.10 -0.35
C GLY A 100 14.13 2.58 -0.19
N ASN A 101 14.55 3.42 -1.15
CA ASN A 101 14.26 4.85 -1.18
C ASN A 101 12.91 5.19 -1.85
N SER A 102 12.06 4.20 -2.13
CA SER A 102 10.77 4.40 -2.80
C SER A 102 9.60 4.03 -1.90
N VAL A 103 8.49 4.74 -2.09
CA VAL A 103 7.19 4.37 -1.51
C VAL A 103 6.37 3.71 -2.59
N ILE A 104 5.77 2.57 -2.25
CA ILE A 104 4.95 1.78 -3.15
C ILE A 104 3.55 1.66 -2.59
N TYR A 105 2.55 1.93 -3.42
CA TYR A 105 1.16 1.62 -3.14
C TYR A 105 0.79 0.30 -3.84
N GLY A 106 0.17 -0.61 -3.10
CA GLY A 106 -0.29 -1.90 -3.63
C GLY A 106 -1.73 -2.21 -3.23
N TYR A 107 -2.60 -2.47 -4.21
CA TYR A 107 -3.90 -3.10 -3.99
C TYR A 107 -3.89 -4.54 -4.49
N ILE A 108 -4.09 -5.47 -3.55
CA ILE A 108 -4.13 -6.91 -3.79
C ILE A 108 -5.60 -7.36 -3.80
N ASN A 109 -5.96 -8.18 -4.78
CA ASN A 109 -7.27 -8.82 -4.89
C ASN A 109 -7.09 -10.31 -5.16
N ARG A 110 -7.63 -11.16 -4.27
CA ARG A 110 -7.48 -12.64 -4.34
C ARG A 110 -6.02 -13.07 -4.49
N GLY A 111 -5.12 -12.48 -3.70
CA GLY A 111 -3.68 -12.78 -3.72
C GLY A 111 -2.92 -12.25 -4.94
N LYS A 112 -3.59 -11.62 -5.91
CA LYS A 112 -2.96 -11.04 -7.09
C LYS A 112 -2.91 -9.52 -6.97
N PRO A 113 -1.76 -8.88 -7.24
CA PRO A 113 -1.74 -7.45 -7.33
C PRO A 113 -2.56 -6.98 -8.53
N ARG A 114 -3.39 -5.96 -8.31
CA ARG A 114 -4.24 -5.39 -9.36
C ARG A 114 -3.93 -3.94 -9.66
N LEU A 115 -3.40 -3.21 -8.67
CA LEU A 115 -2.88 -1.84 -8.82
C LEU A 115 -1.57 -1.77 -8.06
N TRP A 116 -0.50 -1.44 -8.76
CA TRP A 116 0.80 -1.13 -8.18
C TRP A 116 1.21 0.26 -8.65
N LEU A 117 1.59 1.11 -7.71
CA LEU A 117 2.09 2.44 -8.01
C LEU A 117 3.38 2.68 -7.24
N ARG A 118 4.37 3.23 -7.93
CA ARG A 118 5.61 3.72 -7.33
C ARG A 118 5.58 5.23 -7.33
N ARG A 119 5.96 5.84 -6.21
CA ARG A 119 6.15 7.28 -6.10
C ARG A 119 7.39 7.69 -6.90
N SER A 120 7.26 8.75 -7.70
CA SER A 120 8.36 9.33 -8.49
C SER A 120 9.13 10.37 -7.69
#